data_AF-A0A7K1Z1X9-F1
#
_entry.id   AF-A0A7K1Z1X9-F1
#
_cell.length_a   1.000
_cell.length_b   1.000
_cell.length_c   1.000
_cell.angle_alpha   90.00
_cell.angle_beta   90.00
_cell.angle_gamma   90.00
#
_symmetry.space_group_name_H-M   'P 1'
#
loop_
_entity.id
_entity.type
_entity.pdbx_description
1 polymer ?
#
loop_
_entity_poly.entity_id
_entity_poly.type
_entity_poly.pdbx_seq_one_letter_code
_entity_poly.pdbx_strand_id
1 'polypeptide(L)'
;MYSAPVHAQLTEQASLAYEGVGLTPRLGEQIPLDLVFTDSYGKTVTLGEYFQQDRPIVLTFVYHTCPMLCSVLLDGVTRSLDDVPWAPGDGYEMVTVSFSPEDTSERAAEQRARYLRRLDYEDAEWHFLTGSEDAILALTQATGFMFKWVEEQGEYAHPAAVIVLSDEGIITRYLPDLVPKGRDLRAAIVEASDGTVGNLLDRAFLYCFQFDPTSNSYVLVARRAMQVGGGITALVLIVSLGLLWMKDTKKSEYA
;
A
#
# COMPACT_ATOMS: atom_id res chain seq x y z
N MET A 1 24.85 42.05 -27.35
CA MET A 1 24.33 41.52 -26.08
C MET A 1 23.52 40.29 -26.41
N TYR A 2 24.10 39.09 -26.22
CA TYR A 2 23.40 37.83 -26.41
C TYR A 2 22.69 37.50 -25.08
N SER A 3 21.37 37.58 -25.07
CA SER A 3 20.57 37.03 -23.97
C SER A 3 20.59 35.51 -24.08
N ALA A 4 21.26 34.85 -23.15
CA ALA A 4 21.13 33.41 -22.97
C ALA A 4 19.69 33.06 -22.53
N PRO A 5 19.15 31.90 -22.93
CA PRO A 5 17.78 31.52 -22.62
C PRO A 5 17.69 31.15 -21.13
N VAL A 6 17.17 32.07 -20.33
CA VAL A 6 16.94 31.91 -18.88
C VAL A 6 16.06 30.69 -18.55
N HIS A 7 15.29 30.17 -19.51
CA HIS A 7 14.38 29.03 -19.30
C HIS A 7 15.07 27.65 -19.28
N ALA A 8 16.22 27.48 -19.95
CA ALA A 8 16.91 26.19 -19.99
C ALA A 8 17.61 25.88 -18.64
N GLN A 9 18.24 26.90 -18.03
CA GLN A 9 18.92 26.76 -16.74
C GLN A 9 17.97 26.45 -15.57
N LEU A 10 16.77 27.04 -15.56
CA LEU A 10 15.78 26.77 -14.49
C LEU A 10 15.28 25.32 -14.50
N THR A 11 15.20 24.70 -15.68
CA THR A 11 14.69 23.33 -15.83
C THR A 11 15.76 22.30 -15.43
N GLU A 12 17.04 22.54 -15.79
CA GLU A 12 18.17 21.72 -15.32
C GLU A 12 18.47 21.89 -13.83
N GLN A 13 18.41 23.11 -13.29
CA GLN A 13 18.62 23.35 -11.86
C GLN A 13 17.52 22.71 -11.01
N ALA A 14 16.27 22.78 -11.48
CA ALA A 14 15.17 22.03 -10.87
C ALA A 14 15.44 20.52 -10.94
N SER A 15 15.88 19.96 -12.08
CA SER A 15 16.12 18.51 -12.17
C SER A 15 17.30 18.02 -11.30
N LEU A 16 18.34 18.83 -11.12
CA LEU A 16 19.47 18.52 -10.22
C LEU A 16 19.08 18.61 -8.73
N ALA A 17 18.19 19.53 -8.37
CA ALA A 17 17.70 19.64 -6.99
C ALA A 17 17.01 18.34 -6.53
N TYR A 18 16.27 17.69 -7.44
CA TYR A 18 15.55 16.44 -7.21
C TYR A 18 16.35 15.17 -7.59
N GLU A 19 17.61 15.29 -8.00
CA GLU A 19 18.44 14.14 -8.33
C GLU A 19 18.63 13.23 -7.10
N GLY A 20 18.35 11.95 -7.27
CA GLY A 20 18.38 10.95 -6.20
C GLY A 20 17.08 10.85 -5.38
N VAL A 21 16.09 11.70 -5.62
CA VAL A 21 14.75 11.59 -4.99
C VAL A 21 13.88 10.63 -5.81
N GLY A 22 13.20 9.71 -5.13
CA GLY A 22 12.29 8.79 -5.81
C GLY A 22 12.02 7.52 -5.02
N LEU A 23 11.27 6.62 -5.64
CA LEU A 23 10.94 5.32 -5.09
C LEU A 23 11.58 4.24 -5.95
N THR A 24 12.48 3.44 -5.37
CA THR A 24 13.06 2.25 -6.01
C THR A 24 12.45 1.01 -5.38
N PRO A 25 11.52 0.29 -6.04
CA PRO A 25 10.84 -0.83 -5.43
C PRO A 25 11.77 -1.96 -4.98
N ARG A 26 11.60 -2.44 -3.74
CA ARG A 26 12.34 -3.52 -3.07
C ARG A 26 11.45 -4.73 -2.78
N LEU A 27 10.62 -5.12 -3.76
CA LEU A 27 9.63 -6.19 -3.60
C LEU A 27 10.29 -7.51 -3.20
N GLY A 28 9.75 -8.16 -2.16
CA GLY A 28 10.26 -9.42 -1.61
C GLY A 28 11.45 -9.27 -0.66
N GLU A 29 11.98 -8.05 -0.47
CA GLU A 29 13.00 -7.77 0.54
C GLU A 29 12.35 -7.55 1.92
N GLN A 30 13.04 -7.92 2.99
CA GLN A 30 12.60 -7.73 4.36
C GLN A 30 13.21 -6.45 4.95
N ILE A 31 12.40 -5.65 5.64
CA ILE A 31 12.88 -4.45 6.33
C ILE A 31 13.53 -4.80 7.69
N PRO A 32 14.47 -4.00 8.19
CA PRO A 32 15.06 -4.20 9.52
C PRO A 32 14.04 -3.91 10.64
N LEU A 33 13.62 -4.95 11.36
CA LEU A 33 12.60 -4.87 12.43
C LEU A 33 13.17 -4.45 13.80
N ASP A 34 14.49 -4.47 13.95
CA ASP A 34 15.20 -4.10 15.17
C ASP A 34 15.46 -2.59 15.29
N LEU A 35 15.07 -1.80 14.27
CA LEU A 35 15.18 -0.35 14.30
C LEU A 35 14.36 0.25 15.45
N VAL A 36 14.96 1.23 16.13
CA VAL A 36 14.37 1.89 17.29
C VAL A 36 13.79 3.24 16.91
N PHE A 37 12.54 3.46 17.30
CA PHE A 37 11.79 4.69 17.09
C PHE A 37 11.18 5.20 18.41
N THR A 38 10.58 6.38 18.36
CA THR A 38 9.74 6.94 19.42
C THR A 38 8.31 7.04 18.92
N ASP A 39 7.35 6.49 19.66
CA ASP A 39 5.95 6.57 19.30
C ASP A 39 5.31 7.92 19.68
N SER A 40 4.04 8.09 19.30
CA SER A 40 3.24 9.28 19.63
C SER A 40 2.97 9.48 21.14
N TYR A 41 3.31 8.52 21.99
CA TYR A 41 3.21 8.64 23.45
C TYR A 41 4.55 8.99 24.10
N GLY A 42 5.61 9.17 23.30
CA GLY A 42 6.96 9.41 23.77
C GLY A 42 7.68 8.14 24.26
N LYS A 43 7.15 6.95 23.97
CA LYS A 43 7.77 5.68 24.34
C LYS A 43 8.76 5.26 23.27
N THR A 44 9.95 4.82 23.70
CA THR A 44 10.90 4.13 22.82
C THR A 44 10.37 2.73 22.47
N VAL A 45 10.32 2.42 21.18
CA VAL A 45 9.77 1.18 20.61
C VAL A 45 10.70 0.62 19.55
N THR A 46 10.72 -0.69 19.37
CA THR A 46 11.32 -1.31 18.17
C THR A 46 10.25 -1.45 17.09
N LEU A 47 10.66 -1.34 15.82
CA LEU A 47 9.73 -1.41 14.68
C LEU A 47 8.96 -2.73 14.67
N GLY A 48 9.63 -3.83 15.04
CA GLY A 48 9.04 -5.16 15.18
C GLY A 48 7.90 -5.28 16.20
N GLU A 49 7.74 -4.34 17.14
CA GLU A 49 6.60 -4.34 18.08
C GLU A 49 5.24 -4.22 17.37
N TYR A 50 5.22 -3.68 16.15
CA TYR A 50 4.01 -3.50 15.34
C TYR A 50 3.72 -4.68 14.41
N PHE A 51 4.56 -5.71 14.40
CA PHE A 51 4.43 -6.88 13.52
C PHE A 51 3.77 -8.00 14.29
N GLN A 52 2.45 -8.11 14.15
CA GLN A 52 1.66 -9.16 14.78
C GLN A 52 1.37 -10.26 13.77
N GLN A 53 1.39 -11.50 14.25
CA GLN A 53 1.15 -12.67 13.41
C GLN A 53 -0.17 -12.51 12.62
N ASP A 54 -0.11 -12.83 11.33
CA ASP A 54 -1.20 -12.78 10.37
C ASP A 54 -1.78 -11.37 10.12
N ARG A 55 -1.12 -10.30 10.59
CA ARG A 55 -1.52 -8.90 10.35
C ARG A 55 -0.48 -8.19 9.47
N PRO A 56 -0.78 -7.94 8.18
CA PRO A 56 0.10 -7.15 7.33
C PRO A 56 0.16 -5.69 7.79
N ILE A 57 1.21 -4.98 7.35
CA ILE A 57 1.48 -3.61 7.77
C ILE A 57 1.30 -2.69 6.58
N VAL A 58 0.51 -1.65 6.75
CA VAL A 58 0.43 -0.50 5.84
C VAL A 58 1.38 0.57 6.36
N LEU A 59 2.53 0.68 5.72
CA LEU A 59 3.60 1.64 6.05
C LEU A 59 3.48 2.89 5.17
N THR A 60 3.55 4.05 5.81
CA THR A 60 3.67 5.34 5.10
C THR A 60 4.81 6.18 5.67
N PHE A 61 5.45 6.95 4.79
CA PHE A 61 6.48 7.93 5.15
C PHE A 61 5.93 9.33 4.98
N VAL A 62 6.01 10.12 6.06
CA VAL A 62 5.63 11.54 6.08
C VAL A 62 6.68 12.30 6.88
N TYR A 63 6.53 13.60 7.01
CA TYR A 63 7.07 14.33 8.16
C TYR A 63 5.96 15.21 8.67
N HIS A 64 5.73 15.17 9.98
CA HIS A 64 4.56 15.70 10.64
C HIS A 64 4.48 17.23 10.63
N THR A 65 5.61 17.90 10.38
CA THR A 65 5.71 19.35 10.20
C THR A 65 5.47 19.82 8.76
N CYS A 66 5.29 18.90 7.79
CA CYS A 66 5.02 19.25 6.40
C CYS A 66 3.71 20.06 6.25
N PRO A 67 3.77 21.28 5.68
CA PRO A 67 2.59 22.15 5.60
C PRO A 67 1.56 21.70 4.56
N MET A 68 1.96 20.86 3.60
CA MET A 68 1.17 20.60 2.39
C MET A 68 1.06 19.10 2.05
N LEU A 69 2.06 18.53 1.36
CA LEU A 69 1.90 17.29 0.60
C LEU A 69 1.63 16.05 1.49
N CYS A 70 2.27 15.96 2.66
CA CYS A 70 2.07 14.85 3.57
C CYS A 70 0.61 14.74 4.06
N SER A 71 -0.06 15.88 4.27
CA SER A 71 -1.47 15.87 4.67
C SER A 71 -2.38 15.38 3.55
N VAL A 72 -2.03 15.64 2.28
CA VAL A 72 -2.77 15.14 1.12
C VAL A 72 -2.66 13.62 1.02
N LEU A 73 -1.47 13.05 1.24
CA LEU A 73 -1.26 11.61 1.25
C LEU A 73 -2.09 10.94 2.37
N LEU A 74 -1.96 11.40 3.61
CA LEU A 74 -2.68 10.80 4.74
C LEU A 74 -4.20 10.98 4.63
N ASP A 75 -4.67 12.11 4.08
CA ASP A 75 -6.08 12.31 3.73
C ASP A 75 -6.53 11.36 2.61
N GLY A 76 -5.67 11.12 1.62
CA GLY A 76 -5.88 10.14 0.56
C GLY A 76 -6.07 8.75 1.13
N VAL A 77 -5.09 8.29 1.93
CA VAL A 77 -5.12 6.99 2.63
C VAL A 77 -6.38 6.87 3.47
N THR A 78 -6.71 7.87 4.29
CA THR A 78 -7.92 7.85 5.14
C THR A 78 -9.19 7.61 4.30
N ARG A 79 -9.34 8.27 3.15
CA ARG A 79 -10.48 8.03 2.24
C ARG A 79 -10.44 6.65 1.58
N SER A 80 -9.25 6.14 1.26
CA SER A 80 -9.08 4.81 0.68
C SER A 80 -9.52 3.71 1.63
N LEU A 81 -9.46 3.95 2.95
CA LEU A 81 -9.92 3.02 3.97
C LEU A 81 -11.44 2.84 4.00
N ASP A 82 -12.23 3.75 3.41
CA ASP A 82 -13.69 3.59 3.30
C ASP A 82 -14.08 2.33 2.48
N ASP A 83 -13.20 1.89 1.56
CA ASP A 83 -13.39 0.66 0.77
C ASP A 83 -12.78 -0.59 1.45
N VAL A 84 -12.08 -0.43 2.58
CA VAL A 84 -11.44 -1.51 3.34
C VAL A 84 -12.40 -1.92 4.48
N PRO A 85 -12.91 -3.17 4.49
CA PRO A 85 -13.96 -3.57 5.44
C PRO A 85 -13.46 -3.89 6.84
N TRP A 86 -12.16 -3.70 7.11
CA TRP A 86 -11.51 -3.93 8.39
C TRP A 86 -10.89 -2.64 8.90
N ALA A 87 -10.78 -2.48 10.22
CA ALA A 87 -10.16 -1.32 10.83
C ALA A 87 -8.65 -1.51 10.99
N PRO A 88 -7.84 -0.44 11.01
CA PRO A 88 -6.47 -0.53 11.53
C PRO A 88 -6.48 -1.15 12.94
N GLY A 89 -5.61 -2.12 13.21
CA GLY A 89 -5.60 -2.93 14.45
C GLY A 89 -6.49 -4.20 14.38
N ASP A 90 -7.42 -4.27 13.43
CA ASP A 90 -8.26 -5.43 13.14
C ASP A 90 -8.01 -5.91 11.69
N GLY A 91 -7.18 -6.93 11.52
CA GLY A 91 -6.82 -7.48 10.21
C GLY A 91 -5.64 -6.80 9.51
N TYR A 92 -5.20 -5.61 9.91
CA TYR A 92 -3.91 -5.04 9.47
C TYR A 92 -3.44 -3.95 10.43
N GLU A 93 -2.16 -3.66 10.44
CA GLU A 93 -1.56 -2.59 11.24
C GLU A 93 -1.24 -1.38 10.37
N MET A 94 -1.37 -0.17 10.91
CA MET A 94 -0.95 1.05 10.23
C MET A 94 0.20 1.70 10.97
N VAL A 95 1.32 1.91 10.26
CA VAL A 95 2.51 2.55 10.80
C VAL A 95 2.89 3.71 9.89
N THR A 96 2.91 4.92 10.45
CA THR A 96 3.38 6.13 9.77
C THR A 96 4.68 6.56 10.41
N VAL A 97 5.77 6.55 9.65
CA VAL A 97 7.10 6.94 10.14
C VAL A 97 7.45 8.33 9.62
N SER A 98 7.87 9.22 10.53
CA SER A 98 8.46 10.47 10.14
C SER A 98 9.84 10.26 9.53
N PHE A 99 10.10 10.82 8.35
CA PHE A 99 11.44 10.90 7.77
C PHE A 99 12.18 12.20 8.09
N SER A 100 11.61 13.06 8.95
CA SER A 100 12.31 14.22 9.50
C SER A 100 12.85 13.91 10.90
N PRO A 101 14.17 14.02 11.13
CA PRO A 101 14.75 13.86 12.46
C PRO A 101 14.39 15.02 13.42
N GLU A 102 13.80 16.11 12.91
CA GLU A 102 13.36 17.26 13.71
C GLU A 102 11.94 17.10 14.28
N ASP A 103 11.18 16.11 13.81
CA ASP A 103 9.82 15.88 14.31
C ASP A 103 9.83 15.31 15.74
N THR A 104 8.88 15.77 16.54
CA THR A 104 8.74 15.35 17.94
C THR A 104 7.56 14.40 18.14
N SER A 105 7.62 13.63 19.23
CA SER A 105 6.53 12.72 19.62
C SER A 105 5.20 13.45 19.83
N GLU A 106 5.22 14.68 20.33
CA GLU A 106 4.04 15.52 20.53
C GLU A 106 3.38 15.86 19.19
N ARG A 107 4.18 16.18 18.17
CA ARG A 107 3.66 16.47 16.83
C ARG A 107 3.11 15.21 16.16
N ALA A 108 3.75 14.06 16.36
CA ALA A 108 3.22 12.76 15.95
C ALA A 108 1.87 12.46 16.62
N ALA A 109 1.71 12.79 17.91
CA ALA A 109 0.46 12.64 18.66
C ALA A 109 -0.67 13.54 18.12
N GLU A 110 -0.36 14.80 17.79
CA GLU A 110 -1.33 15.72 17.18
C GLU A 110 -1.86 15.18 15.84
N GLN A 111 -0.96 14.69 14.99
CA GLN A 111 -1.31 14.09 13.70
C GLN A 111 -2.12 12.80 13.88
N ARG A 112 -1.68 11.91 14.79
CA ARG A 112 -2.41 10.69 15.13
C ARG A 112 -3.84 10.99 15.56
N ALA A 113 -4.02 11.90 16.51
CA ALA A 113 -5.33 12.28 17.00
C ALA A 113 -6.22 12.91 15.91
N ARG A 114 -5.62 13.66 14.97
CA ARG A 114 -6.33 14.22 13.81
C ARG A 114 -6.87 13.13 12.90
N TYR A 115 -6.09 12.11 12.58
CA TYR A 115 -6.50 11.07 11.64
C TYR A 115 -7.41 10.02 12.27
N LEU A 116 -7.17 9.62 13.53
CA LEU A 116 -8.07 8.73 14.25
C LEU A 116 -9.49 9.31 14.38
N ARG A 117 -9.63 10.61 14.64
CA ARG A 117 -10.96 11.27 14.67
C ARG A 117 -11.70 11.26 13.33
N ARG A 118 -11.00 11.01 12.22
CA ARG A 118 -11.60 10.94 10.87
C ARG A 118 -11.95 9.51 10.47
N LEU A 119 -11.38 8.52 11.17
CA LEU A 119 -11.79 7.13 11.01
C LEU A 119 -13.08 6.90 11.79
N ASP A 120 -14.06 6.25 11.17
CA ASP A 120 -15.32 5.85 11.81
C ASP A 120 -15.18 4.53 12.58
N TYR A 121 -14.10 4.41 13.38
CA TYR A 121 -13.73 3.20 14.10
C TYR A 121 -13.25 3.58 15.50
N GLU A 122 -13.99 3.16 16.54
CA GLU A 122 -13.68 3.51 17.94
C GLU A 122 -12.33 2.92 18.41
N ASP A 123 -11.95 1.74 17.90
CA ASP A 123 -10.76 1.00 18.32
C ASP A 123 -9.65 0.96 17.25
N ALA A 124 -9.65 1.88 16.28
CA ALA A 124 -8.63 1.89 15.24
C ALA A 124 -7.22 2.15 15.79
N GLU A 125 -6.28 1.26 15.49
CA GLU A 125 -4.87 1.40 15.82
C GLU A 125 -4.07 1.93 14.63
N TRP A 126 -3.69 3.20 14.69
CA TRP A 126 -2.75 3.82 13.77
C TRP A 126 -1.59 4.42 14.54
N HIS A 127 -0.40 3.89 14.31
CA HIS A 127 0.85 4.25 14.99
C HIS A 127 1.59 5.33 14.21
N PHE A 128 2.03 6.37 14.90
CA PHE A 128 2.82 7.48 14.31
C PHE A 128 4.15 7.54 15.05
N LEU A 129 5.25 7.44 14.31
CA LEU A 129 6.60 7.26 14.85
C LEU A 129 7.52 8.41 14.40
N THR A 130 8.43 8.80 15.29
CA THR A 130 9.60 9.64 14.97
C THR A 130 10.89 8.87 15.30
N GLY A 131 12.03 9.29 14.76
CA GLY A 131 13.27 8.53 14.91
C GLY A 131 14.52 9.39 14.76
N SER A 132 15.67 8.79 15.09
CA SER A 132 16.97 9.38 14.75
C SER A 132 17.20 9.33 13.24
N GLU A 133 18.06 10.22 12.75
CA GLU A 133 18.46 10.23 11.33
C GLU A 133 18.96 8.85 10.86
N ASP A 134 19.76 8.16 11.68
CA ASP A 134 20.27 6.82 11.34
C ASP A 134 19.14 5.78 11.18
N ALA A 135 18.16 5.76 12.08
CA ALA A 135 17.04 4.81 12.01
C ALA A 135 16.12 5.12 10.82
N ILE A 136 15.86 6.41 10.57
CA ILE A 136 15.11 6.89 9.41
C ILE A 136 15.80 6.43 8.12
N LEU A 137 17.09 6.74 7.96
CA LEU A 137 17.85 6.41 6.76
C LEU A 137 17.92 4.90 6.54
N ALA A 138 18.10 4.10 7.59
CA ALA A 138 18.11 2.64 7.48
C ALA A 138 16.78 2.10 6.95
N LEU A 139 15.65 2.58 7.49
CA LEU A 139 14.32 2.14 7.07
C LEU A 139 13.99 2.62 5.65
N THR A 140 14.27 3.87 5.33
CA THR A 140 13.97 4.45 4.02
C THR A 140 14.84 3.81 2.92
N GLN A 141 16.11 3.47 3.21
CA GLN A 141 16.95 2.70 2.29
C GLN A 141 16.43 1.27 2.06
N ALA A 142 16.05 0.56 3.13
CA ALA A 142 15.50 -0.80 3.04
C ALA A 142 14.20 -0.86 2.24
N THR A 143 13.39 0.21 2.32
CA THR A 143 12.15 0.35 1.56
C THR A 143 12.33 0.99 0.17
N GLY A 144 13.53 1.49 -0.13
CA GLY A 144 13.84 2.20 -1.37
C GLY A 144 13.15 3.57 -1.50
N PHE A 145 12.71 4.16 -0.39
CA PHE A 145 12.17 5.51 -0.31
C PHE A 145 13.31 6.52 -0.22
N MET A 146 13.59 7.25 -1.30
CA MET A 146 14.68 8.21 -1.35
C MET A 146 14.16 9.63 -1.26
N PHE A 147 14.64 10.38 -0.28
CA PHE A 147 14.28 11.77 -0.02
C PHE A 147 15.53 12.64 0.14
N LYS A 148 15.38 13.96 0.01
CA LYS A 148 16.49 14.91 0.09
C LYS A 148 16.00 16.28 0.55
N TRP A 149 16.78 16.94 1.42
CA TRP A 149 16.51 18.32 1.79
C TRP A 149 16.83 19.28 0.63
N VAL A 150 15.90 20.20 0.32
CA VAL A 150 16.06 21.21 -0.72
C VAL A 150 16.12 22.58 -0.04
N GLU A 151 17.34 23.08 0.19
CA GLU A 151 17.60 24.34 0.91
C GLU A 151 16.85 25.55 0.32
N GLU A 152 16.69 25.61 -1.00
CA GLU A 152 15.98 26.71 -1.67
C GLU A 152 14.49 26.76 -1.30
N GLN A 153 13.91 25.60 -0.98
CA GLN A 153 12.50 25.45 -0.61
C GLN A 153 12.31 25.38 0.91
N GLY A 154 13.37 25.06 1.67
CA GLY A 154 13.27 24.78 3.10
C GLY A 154 12.39 23.56 3.39
N GLU A 155 12.36 22.60 2.47
CA GLU A 155 11.50 21.42 2.52
C GLU A 155 12.25 20.18 2.01
N TYR A 156 11.74 19.00 2.36
CA TYR A 156 12.21 17.74 1.80
C TYR A 156 11.52 17.45 0.47
N ALA A 157 12.31 17.15 -0.55
CA ALA A 157 11.84 16.46 -1.74
C ALA A 157 11.72 14.96 -1.46
N HIS A 158 10.54 14.39 -1.73
CA HIS A 158 10.26 12.98 -1.48
C HIS A 158 9.18 12.44 -2.45
N PRO A 159 9.15 11.13 -2.73
CA PRO A 159 8.03 10.52 -3.44
C PRO A 159 6.80 10.40 -2.51
N ALA A 160 5.63 10.15 -3.11
CA ALA A 160 4.45 9.72 -2.37
C ALA A 160 4.23 8.22 -2.62
N ALA A 161 4.14 7.44 -1.55
CA ALA A 161 3.85 6.01 -1.66
C ALA A 161 3.24 5.47 -0.37
N VAL A 162 2.31 4.54 -0.52
CA VAL A 162 1.93 3.60 0.52
C VAL A 162 2.64 2.28 0.25
N ILE A 163 3.27 1.72 1.28
CA ILE A 163 4.01 0.46 1.18
C ILE A 163 3.25 -0.56 2.02
N VAL A 164 2.98 -1.74 1.44
CA VAL A 164 2.32 -2.83 2.17
C VAL A 164 3.34 -3.93 2.41
N LEU A 165 3.40 -4.39 3.65
CA LEU A 165 4.32 -5.41 4.14
C LEU A 165 3.53 -6.61 4.66
N SER A 166 4.11 -7.81 4.58
CA SER A 166 3.63 -8.96 5.36
C SER A 166 3.88 -8.75 6.86
N ASP A 167 3.28 -9.61 7.69
CA ASP A 167 3.53 -9.70 9.13
C ASP A 167 4.99 -10.07 9.49
N GLU A 168 5.77 -10.57 8.54
CA GLU A 168 7.21 -10.79 8.68
C GLU A 168 8.06 -9.57 8.26
N GLY A 169 7.45 -8.47 7.80
CA GLY A 169 8.19 -7.30 7.31
C GLY A 169 8.71 -7.43 5.89
N ILE A 170 8.16 -8.35 5.09
CA ILE A 170 8.50 -8.50 3.67
C ILE A 170 7.68 -7.50 2.86
N ILE A 171 8.34 -6.75 1.98
CA ILE A 171 7.67 -5.77 1.12
C ILE A 171 6.88 -6.48 0.02
N THR A 172 5.55 -6.42 0.08
CA THR A 172 4.68 -7.11 -0.87
C THR A 172 4.17 -6.17 -1.95
N ARG A 173 3.88 -4.90 -1.64
CA ARG A 173 3.34 -3.93 -2.60
C ARG A 173 3.78 -2.49 -2.36
N TYR A 174 3.80 -1.72 -3.44
CA TYR A 174 3.91 -0.26 -3.44
C TYR A 174 2.68 0.33 -4.15
N LEU A 175 2.09 1.35 -3.56
CA LEU A 175 1.04 2.18 -4.16
C LEU A 175 1.57 3.62 -4.26
N PRO A 176 2.34 3.97 -5.31
CA PRO A 176 2.95 5.30 -5.53
C PRO A 176 1.97 6.42 -5.91
N ASP A 177 0.74 6.38 -5.38
CA ASP A 177 -0.28 7.39 -5.62
C ASP A 177 -0.48 8.26 -4.36
N LEU A 178 -0.67 9.57 -4.54
CA LEU A 178 -1.06 10.47 -3.45
C LEU A 178 -2.42 10.12 -2.84
N VAL A 179 -3.30 9.52 -3.64
CA VAL A 179 -4.61 9.02 -3.22
C VAL A 179 -4.74 7.61 -3.78
N PRO A 180 -4.28 6.58 -3.05
CA PRO A 180 -4.37 5.21 -3.53
C PRO A 180 -5.84 4.81 -3.69
N LYS A 181 -6.16 4.00 -4.69
CA LYS A 181 -7.55 3.53 -4.84
C LYS A 181 -7.85 2.56 -3.70
N GLY A 182 -8.99 2.73 -3.02
CA GLY A 182 -9.35 1.90 -1.87
C GLY A 182 -9.41 0.40 -2.20
N ARG A 183 -9.91 0.05 -3.40
CA ARG A 183 -9.85 -1.32 -3.92
C ARG A 183 -8.43 -1.90 -4.04
N ASP A 184 -7.45 -1.08 -4.44
CA ASP A 184 -6.07 -1.53 -4.65
C ASP A 184 -5.36 -1.68 -3.30
N LEU A 185 -5.65 -0.77 -2.34
CA LEU A 185 -5.20 -0.89 -0.96
C LEU A 185 -5.77 -2.14 -0.28
N ARG A 186 -7.07 -2.39 -0.41
CA ARG A 186 -7.73 -3.61 0.10
C ARG A 186 -7.09 -4.86 -0.50
N ALA A 187 -6.91 -4.90 -1.81
CA ALA A 187 -6.29 -6.03 -2.49
C ALA A 187 -4.84 -6.28 -2.01
N ALA A 188 -4.06 -5.21 -1.83
CA ALA A 188 -2.69 -5.29 -1.32
C ALA A 188 -2.64 -5.82 0.12
N ILE A 189 -3.56 -5.40 1.01
CA ILE A 189 -3.67 -5.92 2.38
C ILE A 189 -3.99 -7.42 2.37
N VAL A 190 -4.99 -7.84 1.59
CA VAL A 190 -5.37 -9.27 1.48
C VAL A 190 -4.20 -10.10 0.95
N GLU A 191 -3.50 -9.62 -0.08
CA GLU A 191 -2.33 -10.30 -0.62
C GLU A 191 -1.19 -10.40 0.40
N ALA A 192 -0.90 -9.32 1.13
CA ALA A 192 0.17 -9.28 2.11
C ALA A 192 -0.07 -10.17 3.34
N SER A 193 -1.34 -10.48 3.62
CA SER A 193 -1.74 -11.42 4.66
C SER A 193 -1.65 -12.89 4.24
N ASP A 194 -1.13 -13.22 3.06
CA ASP A 194 -1.23 -14.54 2.44
C ASP A 194 -2.69 -15.07 2.38
N GLY A 195 -3.64 -14.13 2.32
CA GLY A 195 -5.07 -14.37 2.28
C GLY A 195 -5.69 -14.69 3.65
N THR A 196 -4.99 -14.62 4.78
CA THR A 196 -5.59 -14.77 6.11
C THR A 196 -6.60 -13.65 6.41
N VAL A 197 -6.36 -12.44 5.88
CA VAL A 197 -7.24 -11.28 5.93
C VAL A 197 -7.99 -11.20 4.60
N GLY A 198 -9.33 -11.12 4.62
CA GLY A 198 -10.13 -11.23 3.40
C GLY A 198 -11.31 -12.19 3.50
N ASN A 199 -12.42 -11.90 2.82
CA ASN A 199 -13.48 -12.89 2.62
C ASN A 199 -13.19 -13.78 1.37
N LEU A 200 -13.95 -14.86 1.19
CA LEU A 200 -13.80 -15.77 0.04
C LEU A 200 -13.94 -15.08 -1.33
N LEU A 201 -14.72 -13.99 -1.40
CA LEU A 201 -14.91 -13.21 -2.62
C LEU A 201 -13.67 -12.37 -2.93
N ASP A 202 -12.96 -11.87 -1.92
CA ASP A 202 -11.70 -11.12 -2.09
C ASP A 202 -10.60 -12.00 -2.69
N ARG A 203 -10.51 -13.25 -2.20
CA ARG A 203 -9.60 -14.26 -2.77
C ARG A 203 -9.98 -14.63 -4.20
N ALA A 204 -11.28 -14.72 -4.50
CA ALA A 204 -11.77 -14.95 -5.86
C ALA A 204 -11.51 -13.74 -6.78
N PHE A 205 -11.58 -12.52 -6.24
CA PHE A 205 -11.26 -11.30 -6.97
C PHE A 205 -9.78 -11.26 -7.34
N LEU A 206 -8.86 -11.53 -6.40
CA LEU A 206 -7.42 -11.64 -6.66
C LEU A 206 -7.06 -12.77 -7.65
N TYR A 207 -7.89 -13.81 -7.73
CA TYR A 207 -7.74 -14.82 -8.78
C TYR A 207 -8.04 -14.24 -10.17
N CYS A 208 -9.03 -13.37 -10.33
CA CYS A 208 -9.40 -12.82 -11.65
C CYS A 208 -8.67 -11.50 -11.99
N PHE A 209 -8.36 -10.69 -10.99
CA PHE A 209 -7.69 -9.40 -11.11
C PHE A 209 -6.29 -9.51 -10.54
N GLN A 210 -5.29 -9.28 -11.38
CA GLN A 210 -3.89 -9.26 -10.95
C GLN A 210 -3.34 -7.84 -11.04
N PHE A 211 -2.39 -7.53 -10.17
CA PHE A 211 -1.71 -6.26 -10.17
C PHE A 211 -0.89 -6.10 -11.46
N ASP A 212 -1.08 -4.97 -12.15
CA ASP A 212 -0.29 -4.59 -13.31
C ASP A 212 0.71 -3.49 -12.92
N PRO A 213 2.03 -3.79 -12.93
CA PRO A 213 3.06 -2.84 -12.54
C PRO A 213 3.21 -1.66 -13.51
N THR A 214 2.67 -1.73 -14.73
CA THR A 214 2.75 -0.61 -15.69
C THR A 214 1.68 0.46 -15.45
N SER A 215 0.49 0.06 -15.00
CA SER A 215 -0.62 0.97 -14.69
C SER A 215 -0.79 1.26 -13.20
N ASN A 216 0.05 0.65 -12.36
CA ASN A 216 0.01 0.75 -10.89
C ASN A 216 -1.38 0.43 -10.31
N SER A 217 -2.08 -0.56 -10.87
CA SER A 217 -3.44 -0.90 -10.46
C SER A 217 -3.81 -2.35 -10.74
N TYR A 218 -4.88 -2.84 -10.12
CA TYR A 218 -5.40 -4.17 -10.40
C TYR A 218 -6.28 -4.18 -11.66
N VAL A 219 -5.93 -5.03 -12.63
CA VAL A 219 -6.64 -5.18 -13.91
C VAL A 219 -7.18 -6.60 -14.09
N LEU A 220 -8.31 -6.72 -14.80
CA LEU A 220 -8.91 -8.02 -15.09
C LEU A 220 -8.01 -8.80 -16.07
N VAL A 221 -7.51 -9.96 -15.64
CA VAL A 221 -6.71 -10.82 -16.53
C VAL A 221 -7.65 -11.57 -17.46
N ALA A 222 -7.75 -11.10 -18.70
CA ALA A 222 -8.62 -11.67 -19.73
C ALA A 222 -8.48 -13.19 -19.87
N ARG A 223 -7.26 -13.74 -19.70
CA ARG A 223 -7.00 -15.18 -19.77
C ARG A 223 -7.77 -16.00 -18.72
N ARG A 224 -7.86 -15.53 -17.47
CA ARG A 224 -8.56 -16.25 -16.40
C ARG A 224 -10.08 -16.08 -16.53
N ALA A 225 -10.54 -14.89 -16.92
CA ALA A 225 -11.95 -14.67 -17.26
C ALA A 225 -12.41 -15.58 -18.42
N MET A 226 -11.60 -15.72 -19.47
CA MET A 226 -11.86 -16.63 -20.59
C MET A 226 -11.83 -18.11 -20.17
N GLN A 227 -10.91 -18.52 -19.29
CA GLN A 227 -10.87 -19.90 -18.76
C GLN A 227 -12.12 -20.25 -17.95
N VAL A 228 -12.60 -19.33 -17.10
CA VAL A 228 -13.84 -19.51 -16.34
C VAL A 228 -15.06 -19.56 -17.27
N GLY A 229 -15.17 -18.61 -18.20
CA GLY A 229 -16.25 -18.61 -19.20
C GLY A 229 -16.25 -19.87 -20.07
N GLY A 230 -15.09 -20.32 -20.51
CA GLY A 230 -14.92 -21.56 -21.27
C GLY A 230 -15.29 -22.79 -20.44
N GLY A 231 -14.88 -22.86 -19.17
CA GLY A 231 -15.24 -23.93 -18.25
C GLY A 231 -16.75 -24.03 -18.01
N ILE A 232 -17.42 -22.90 -17.78
CA ILE A 232 -18.89 -22.84 -17.63
C ILE A 232 -19.56 -23.34 -18.91
N THR A 233 -19.11 -22.88 -20.08
CA THR A 233 -19.68 -23.29 -21.37
C THR A 233 -19.52 -24.80 -21.62
N ALA A 234 -18.34 -25.34 -21.34
CA ALA A 234 -18.08 -26.77 -21.46
C ALA A 234 -18.96 -27.58 -20.50
N LEU A 235 -19.14 -27.12 -19.27
CA LEU A 235 -19.97 -27.78 -18.26
C LEU A 235 -21.44 -27.77 -18.68
N VAL A 236 -21.95 -26.65 -19.20
CA VAL A 236 -23.31 -26.56 -19.77
C VAL A 236 -23.49 -27.54 -20.92
N LEU A 237 -22.51 -27.64 -21.83
CA LEU A 237 -22.57 -28.59 -22.95
C LEU A 237 -22.55 -30.05 -22.47
N ILE A 238 -21.67 -30.40 -21.52
CA ILE A 238 -21.56 -31.74 -20.94
C ILE A 238 -22.87 -32.13 -20.24
N VAL A 239 -23.43 -31.23 -19.42
CA VAL A 239 -24.70 -31.48 -18.73
C VAL A 239 -25.84 -31.63 -19.73
N SER A 240 -25.90 -30.77 -20.74
CA SER A 240 -26.96 -30.83 -21.77
C SER A 240 -26.89 -32.13 -22.57
N LEU A 241 -25.69 -32.53 -23.03
CA LEU A 241 -25.48 -33.79 -23.74
C LEU A 241 -25.76 -35.00 -22.85
N GLY A 242 -25.34 -34.96 -21.58
CA GLY A 242 -25.62 -36.00 -20.59
C GLY A 242 -27.12 -36.19 -20.36
N LEU A 243 -27.88 -35.10 -20.20
CA LEU A 243 -29.33 -35.14 -20.06
C LEU A 243 -30.04 -35.68 -21.31
N LEU A 244 -29.54 -35.37 -22.50
CA LEU A 244 -30.06 -35.91 -23.76
C LEU A 244 -29.80 -37.41 -23.87
N TRP A 245 -28.57 -37.85 -23.60
CA TRP A 245 -28.22 -39.28 -23.61
C TRP A 245 -28.99 -40.09 -22.58
N MET A 246 -29.23 -39.54 -21.38
CA MET A 246 -30.07 -40.17 -20.35
C MET A 246 -31.54 -40.28 -20.76
N LYS A 247 -32.03 -39.39 -21.63
CA LYS A 247 -33.40 -39.45 -22.18
C LYS A 247 -33.52 -40.49 -23.28
N ASP A 248 -32.51 -40.64 -24.12
CA ASP A 248 -32.52 -41.61 -25.23
C ASP A 248 -32.39 -43.06 -24.73
N THR A 249 -31.56 -43.31 -23.72
CA THR A 249 -31.46 -44.66 -23.11
C THR A 249 -32.77 -45.11 -22.48
N LYS A 250 -33.54 -44.20 -21.87
CA LYS A 250 -34.88 -44.52 -21.32
C LYS A 250 -35.94 -44.79 -22.39
N LYS A 251 -35.80 -44.26 -23.61
CA LYS A 251 -36.71 -44.60 -24.72
C LYS A 251 -36.38 -45.93 -25.38
N SER A 252 -35.11 -46.33 -25.37
CA SER A 252 -34.67 -47.63 -25.88
C SER A 252 -35.16 -48.83 -25.05
N GLU A 253 -35.58 -48.62 -23.80
CA GLU A 253 -36.04 -49.69 -22.90
C GLU A 253 -37.55 -49.99 -23.04
N TYR A 254 -38.28 -49.18 -23.82
CA TYR A 254 -39.73 -49.33 -24.07
C TYR A 254 -40.09 -49.59 -25.55
N ALA A 255 -39.11 -49.88 -26.40
CA ALA A 255 -39.28 -50.32 -27.79
C ALA A 255 -38.84 -51.79 -27.94
#